data_AF-A0A2D5PRI7-F1
#
_entry.id   AF-A0A2D5PRI7-F1
#
_cell.length_a   1.000
_cell.length_b   1.000
_cell.length_c   1.000
_cell.angle_alpha   90.00
_cell.angle_beta   90.00
_cell.angle_gamma   90.00
#
_symmetry.space_group_name_H-M   'P 1'
#
loop_
_entity.id
_entity.type
_entity.pdbx_description
1 polymer ?
#
loop_
_entity_poly.entity_id
_entity_poly.type
_entity_poly.pdbx_seq_one_letter_code
_entity_poly.pdbx_strand_id
1 'polypeptide(L)'
;MKNFYLPIIFFQLVIITYLSFIIVDVRWEIRSSFKSQEILTIQNEELENLYYQLLTEEFFLNSPARIEQKAREDLGMVKVRPRKIK
;
A
#
# COMPACT_ATOMS: atom_id res chain seq x y z
N MET A 1 50.29 -40.54 1.73
CA MET A 1 49.70 -39.29 1.17
C MET A 1 48.24 -39.41 0.74
N LYS A 2 47.73 -40.57 0.29
CA LYS A 2 46.35 -40.74 -0.21
C LYS A 2 45.24 -40.52 0.84
N ASN A 3 45.50 -40.80 2.12
CA ASN A 3 44.49 -40.75 3.19
C ASN A 3 44.16 -39.32 3.69
N PHE A 4 44.96 -38.31 3.34
CA PHE A 4 44.76 -36.93 3.81
C PHE A 4 43.69 -36.18 3.00
N TYR A 5 43.39 -36.63 1.78
CA TYR A 5 42.41 -35.99 0.90
C TYR A 5 40.96 -36.38 1.22
N LEU A 6 40.75 -37.60 1.74
CA LEU A 6 39.42 -38.08 2.14
C LEU A 6 38.72 -37.20 3.19
N PRO A 7 39.36 -36.78 4.30
CA PRO A 7 38.72 -35.89 5.27
C PRO A 7 38.45 -34.50 4.69
N ILE A 8 39.30 -34.01 3.79
CA ILE A 8 39.10 -32.72 3.12
C ILE A 8 37.86 -32.76 2.23
N ILE A 9 37.71 -33.81 1.41
CA ILE A 9 36.55 -34.02 0.55
C ILE A 9 35.27 -34.17 1.39
N PHE A 10 35.34 -34.92 2.49
CA PHE A 10 34.21 -35.06 3.41
C PHE A 10 33.78 -33.72 4.01
N PHE A 11 34.73 -32.92 4.47
CA PHE A 11 34.45 -31.59 5.02
C PHE A 11 33.83 -30.66 3.97
N GLN A 12 34.34 -30.72 2.73
CA GLN A 12 33.81 -29.94 1.61
C GLN A 12 32.36 -30.35 1.28
N LEU A 13 32.02 -31.63 1.34
CA LEU A 13 30.65 -32.12 1.17
C LEU A 13 29.72 -31.60 2.28
N VAL A 14 30.17 -31.59 3.53
CA VAL A 14 29.39 -31.05 4.66
C VAL A 14 29.11 -29.56 4.48
N ILE A 15 30.09 -28.79 4.01
CA ILE A 15 29.90 -27.37 3.72
C ILE A 15 28.88 -27.18 2.59
N ILE A 16 28.99 -27.94 1.51
CA ILE A 16 28.08 -27.83 0.35
C ILE A 16 26.64 -28.18 0.75
N THR A 17 26.44 -29.23 1.55
CA THR A 17 25.10 -29.60 2.02
C THR A 17 24.53 -28.53 2.95
N TYR A 18 25.33 -27.99 3.86
CA TYR A 18 24.92 -26.89 4.73
C TYR A 18 24.52 -25.64 3.94
N LEU A 19 25.33 -25.22 2.96
CA LEU A 19 24.98 -24.09 2.08
C LEU A 19 23.69 -24.35 1.29
N SER A 20 23.45 -25.60 0.89
CA SER A 20 22.24 -25.95 0.14
C SER A 20 20.98 -25.72 0.97
N PHE A 21 20.99 -26.05 2.27
CA PHE A 21 19.87 -25.75 3.17
C PHE A 21 19.64 -24.25 3.32
N ILE A 22 20.70 -23.47 3.54
CA ILE A 22 20.60 -22.00 3.63
C ILE A 22 19.98 -21.41 2.36
N ILE A 23 20.40 -21.88 1.19
CA ILE A 23 19.87 -21.38 -0.09
C ILE A 23 18.37 -21.64 -0.20
N VAL A 24 17.90 -22.81 0.24
CA VAL A 24 16.47 -23.15 0.22
C VAL A 24 15.69 -22.22 1.15
N ASP A 25 16.16 -22.02 2.38
CA ASP A 25 15.49 -21.15 3.36
C ASP A 25 15.42 -19.70 2.88
N VAL A 26 16.55 -19.16 2.41
CA VAL A 26 16.62 -17.79 1.87
C VAL A 26 15.70 -17.63 0.66
N ARG A 27 15.64 -18.61 -0.25
CA ARG A 27 14.71 -18.57 -1.39
C ARG A 27 13.25 -18.58 -0.95
N TRP A 28 12.93 -19.34 0.09
CA TRP A 28 11.58 -19.38 0.63
C TRP A 28 11.19 -18.05 1.27
N GLU A 29 12.08 -17.47 2.08
CA GLU A 29 11.88 -16.18 2.73
C GLU A 29 11.74 -15.03 1.71
N ILE A 30 12.57 -15.02 0.67
CA ILE A 30 12.47 -14.07 -0.44
C ILE A 30 11.11 -14.18 -1.11
N ARG A 31 10.65 -15.41 -1.43
CA ARG A 31 9.34 -15.62 -2.06
C ARG A 31 8.20 -15.13 -1.17
N SER A 32 8.25 -15.42 0.12
CA SER A 32 7.25 -14.93 1.07
C SER A 32 7.23 -13.40 1.12
N SER A 33 8.40 -12.79 1.16
CA SER A 33 8.56 -11.33 1.21
C SER A 33 8.00 -10.64 -0.05
N PHE A 34 8.27 -11.20 -1.23
CA PHE A 34 7.70 -10.69 -2.49
C PHE A 34 6.17 -10.78 -2.50
N LYS A 35 5.59 -11.89 -2.02
CA LYS A 35 4.15 -12.03 -1.92
C LYS A 35 3.54 -11.01 -0.97
N SER A 36 4.18 -10.77 0.19
CA SER A 36 3.74 -9.74 1.12
C SER A 36 3.83 -8.34 0.51
N GLN A 37 4.90 -8.05 -0.23
CA GLN A 37 5.06 -6.77 -0.92
C GLN A 37 3.96 -6.54 -1.96
N GLU A 38 3.63 -7.54 -2.77
CA GLU A 38 2.54 -7.48 -3.74
C GLU A 38 1.19 -7.16 -3.06
N ILE A 39 0.89 -7.84 -1.95
CA ILE A 39 -0.32 -7.58 -1.16
C ILE A 39 -0.35 -6.14 -0.64
N LEU A 40 0.77 -5.65 -0.11
CA LEU A 40 0.87 -4.27 0.40
C LEU A 40 0.69 -3.24 -0.71
N THR A 41 1.22 -3.50 -1.91
CA THR A 41 1.02 -2.63 -3.07
C THR A 41 -0.45 -2.53 -3.45
N ILE A 42 -1.14 -3.67 -3.55
CA ILE A 42 -2.58 -3.70 -3.87
C ILE A 42 -3.40 -2.95 -2.81
N GLN A 43 -3.12 -3.19 -1.52
CA GLN A 43 -3.81 -2.49 -0.43
C GLN A 43 -3.57 -0.98 -0.45
N ASN A 44 -2.36 -0.56 -0.83
CA ASN A 44 -2.04 0.86 -0.94
C ASN A 44 -2.78 1.53 -2.11
N GLU A 45 -2.87 0.86 -3.25
CA GLU A 45 -3.66 1.36 -4.39
C GLU A 45 -5.15 1.46 -4.05
N GLU A 46 -5.70 0.47 -3.33
CA GLU A 46 -7.09 0.50 -2.86
C GLU A 46 -7.33 1.67 -1.89
N LEU A 47 -6.39 1.88 -0.95
CA LEU A 47 -6.46 2.98 0.00
C LEU A 47 -6.38 4.35 -0.69
N GLU A 48 -5.51 4.49 -1.68
CA GLU A 48 -5.38 5.72 -2.47
C GLU A 48 -6.67 6.02 -3.27
N ASN A 49 -7.26 4.99 -3.88
CA ASN A 49 -8.54 5.15 -4.57
C ASN A 49 -9.66 5.60 -3.62
N LEU A 50 -9.74 4.97 -2.43
CA LEU A 50 -10.73 5.36 -1.42
C LEU A 50 -10.50 6.79 -0.93
N TYR A 51 -9.24 7.19 -0.74
CA TYR A 51 -8.88 8.55 -0.36
C TYR A 51 -9.40 9.57 -1.38
N TYR A 52 -9.18 9.35 -2.69
CA TYR A 52 -9.69 10.26 -3.70
C TYR A 52 -11.22 10.26 -3.78
N GLN A 53 -11.87 9.11 -3.59
CA GLN A 53 -13.34 9.05 -3.53
C GLN A 53 -13.87 9.91 -2.39
N LEU A 54 -13.34 9.74 -1.17
CA LEU A 54 -13.72 10.54 -0.01
C LEU A 54 -13.47 12.03 -0.23
N LEU A 55 -12.34 12.39 -0.84
CA LEU A 55 -12.02 13.77 -1.19
C LEU A 55 -13.06 14.35 -2.16
N THR A 56 -13.45 13.59 -3.20
CA THR A 56 -14.49 14.03 -4.14
C THR A 56 -15.86 14.15 -3.49
N GLU A 57 -16.21 13.23 -2.58
CA GLU A 57 -17.45 13.31 -1.80
C GLU A 57 -17.45 14.54 -0.91
N GLU A 58 -16.33 14.84 -0.25
CA GLU A 58 -16.17 16.04 0.58
C GLU A 58 -16.37 17.31 -0.24
N PHE A 59 -15.70 17.43 -1.39
CA PHE A 59 -15.88 18.57 -2.29
C PHE A 59 -17.32 18.68 -2.82
N PHE A 60 -17.95 17.54 -3.12
CA PHE A 60 -19.33 17.52 -3.56
C PHE A 60 -20.29 17.96 -2.46
N LEU A 61 -20.13 17.43 -1.23
CA LEU A 61 -20.90 17.78 -0.04
C LEU A 61 -20.76 19.26 0.32
N ASN A 62 -19.54 19.78 0.23
CA ASN A 62 -19.20 21.17 0.51
C ASN A 62 -19.34 22.08 -0.72
N SER A 63 -19.98 21.62 -1.80
CA SER A 63 -20.18 22.44 -2.99
C SER A 63 -21.07 23.65 -2.66
N PRO A 64 -20.78 24.85 -3.21
CA PRO A 64 -21.56 26.06 -2.91
C PRO A 64 -23.06 25.90 -3.19
N ALA A 65 -23.42 25.11 -4.21
CA ALA A 65 -24.81 24.83 -4.54
C ALA A 65 -25.52 24.01 -3.45
N ARG A 66 -24.87 22.97 -2.90
CA ARG A 66 -25.44 22.19 -1.78
C ARG A 66 -25.43 22.96 -0.48
N ILE A 67 -24.42 23.78 -0.22
CA ILE A 67 -24.40 24.68 0.94
C ILE A 67 -25.56 25.68 0.84
N GLU A 68 -25.80 26.29 -0.32
CA GLU A 68 -26.92 27.22 -0.55
C GLU A 68 -28.27 26.51 -0.39
N GLN A 69 -28.39 25.28 -0.91
CA GLN A 69 -29.60 24.46 -0.76
C GLN A 69 -29.86 24.11 0.71
N LYS A 70 -28.86 23.58 1.41
CA LYS A 70 -28.96 23.21 2.83
C LYS A 70 -29.24 24.42 3.71
N ALA A 71 -28.62 25.57 3.44
CA ALA A 71 -28.91 26.81 4.14
C ALA A 71 -30.35 27.32 3.89
N ARG A 72 -30.90 27.10 2.69
CA ARG A 72 -32.29 27.43 2.37
C ARG A 72 -33.29 26.50 3.06
N GLU A 73 -32.99 25.20 3.08
CA GLU A 73 -33.87 24.15 3.65
C GLU A 73 -33.83 24.14 5.19
N ASP A 74 -32.63 24.10 5.80
CA ASP A 74 -32.48 23.94 7.25
C ASP A 74 -32.61 25.28 8.01
N LEU A 75 -32.14 26.38 7.42
CA LEU A 75 -32.08 27.69 8.09
C LEU A 75 -33.06 28.71 7.50
N GLY A 76 -33.85 28.33 6.48
CA GLY A 76 -34.81 29.21 5.82
C GLY A 76 -34.17 30.40 5.09
N MET A 77 -32.88 30.33 4.75
CA MET A 77 -32.16 31.47 4.15
C MET A 77 -32.67 31.80 2.74
N VAL A 78 -32.94 33.09 2.48
CA VAL A 78 -33.40 33.59 1.19
C VAL A 78 -32.28 34.36 0.48
N LYS A 79 -32.06 34.07 -0.81
CA LYS A 79 -31.00 34.71 -1.60
C LYS A 79 -31.32 36.20 -1.83
N VAL A 80 -30.47 37.08 -1.31
CA VAL A 80 -30.58 38.54 -1.51
C VAL A 80 -29.87 38.94 -2.80
N ARG A 81 -30.49 39.76 -3.64
CA ARG A 81 -29.85 40.29 -4.85
C ARG A 81 -28.72 41.27 -4.46
N PRO A 82 -27.56 41.24 -5.15
CA PRO A 82 -26.46 42.14 -4.83
C PRO A 82 -26.88 43.59 -5.03
N ARG A 83 -26.58 44.45 -4.05
CA ARG A 83 -26.75 45.91 -4.21
C ARG A 83 -25.73 46.38 -5.23
N LYS A 84 -26.21 47.03 -6.30
CA LYS A 84 -25.34 47.80 -7.19
C LYS A 84 -24.78 48.98 -6.39
N ILE A 85 -23.50 48.92 -6.06
CA ILE A 85 -22.75 50.06 -5.52
C ILE A 85 -22.49 50.97 -6.73
N LYS A 86 -22.94 52.22 -6.66
CA LYS A 86 -22.69 53.25 -7.69
C LYS A 86 -21.30 53.82 -7.52
#